data_AF-A0AAV2HJ53-F1
#
_entry.id   AF-A0AAV2HJ53-F1
#
_cell.length_a   1.000
_cell.length_b   1.000
_cell.length_c   1.000
_cell.angle_alpha   90.00
_cell.angle_beta   90.00
_cell.angle_gamma   90.00
#
_symmetry.space_group_name_H-M   'P 1'
#
loop_
_entity.id
_entity.type
_entity.pdbx_description
1 polymer ?
#
loop_
_entity_poly.entity_id
_entity_poly.type
_entity_poly.pdbx_seq_one_letter_code
_entity_poly.pdbx_strand_id
1 'polypeptide(L)'
;MDTFHVLRAVLFGLFHLCLYESNVWSFLLDGPTAPCPRPATHCMLETFNVVVQDLGCLGCQTGCQPGYIMTANARYYVTTGSLVGHYDYKGILIDNSKNVSEPQWLCEPGTTCPWGHFLDKMGSIESCSYCGQGCQTCQSFSKCDGCILGFRLTKTTLANGNEESHCATSGIPCPNPPDHCQHDVYANAVVGCQGCIFCEDGYLPTVNRYYRRSPQNKTSDYVYKGLTISGTIDINEPRYVCVQGRTCPVGYHNVSRGNLMTCEADLQVG
;
A
#
# COMPACT_ATOMS: atom_id res chain seq x y z
N MET A 1 29.58 -53.25 19.94
CA MET A 1 28.76 -52.74 18.82
C MET A 1 28.09 -51.47 19.32
N ASP A 2 28.77 -50.34 19.11
CA ASP A 2 28.48 -49.05 19.73
C ASP A 2 27.42 -48.26 18.96
N THR A 3 26.15 -48.55 19.24
CA THR A 3 25.00 -47.77 18.75
C THR A 3 24.90 -46.38 19.39
N PHE A 4 25.63 -46.12 20.49
CA PHE A 4 25.60 -44.83 21.20
C PHE A 4 26.46 -43.73 20.56
N HIS A 5 27.52 -44.07 19.81
CA HIS A 5 28.37 -43.07 19.17
C HIS A 5 27.78 -42.52 17.86
N VAL A 6 26.96 -43.32 17.16
CA VAL A 6 26.30 -42.88 15.92
C VAL A 6 25.18 -41.87 16.22
N LEU A 7 24.45 -42.03 17.32
CA LEU A 7 23.34 -41.12 17.69
C LEU A 7 23.83 -39.71 18.07
N ARG A 8 24.99 -39.60 18.74
CA ARG A 8 25.59 -38.31 19.10
C ARG A 8 26.14 -37.54 17.90
N ALA A 9 26.69 -38.24 16.90
CA ALA A 9 27.19 -37.61 15.68
C ALA A 9 26.05 -37.09 14.79
N VAL A 10 24.91 -37.80 14.73
CA VAL A 10 23.73 -37.35 13.99
C VAL A 10 23.06 -36.15 14.66
N LEU A 11 22.98 -36.11 15.99
CA LEU A 11 22.43 -34.96 16.73
C LEU A 11 23.31 -33.71 16.64
N PHE A 12 24.65 -33.84 16.62
CA PHE A 12 25.55 -32.71 16.41
C PHE A 12 25.54 -32.18 14.96
N GLY A 13 25.39 -33.07 13.97
CA GLY A 13 25.24 -32.70 12.56
C GLY A 13 23.93 -31.96 12.28
N LEU A 14 22.82 -32.35 12.92
CA LEU A 14 21.53 -31.68 12.79
C LEU A 14 21.50 -30.30 13.49
N PHE A 15 22.23 -30.13 14.60
CA PHE A 15 22.34 -28.82 15.26
C PHE A 15 23.16 -27.81 14.46
N HIS A 16 24.15 -28.27 13.69
CA HIS A 16 24.92 -27.39 12.78
C HIS A 16 24.19 -27.09 11.47
N LEU A 17 23.31 -27.97 10.99
CA LEU A 17 22.45 -27.64 9.84
C LEU A 17 21.36 -26.61 10.17
N CYS A 18 20.77 -26.64 11.37
CA CYS A 18 19.80 -25.61 11.79
C CYS A 18 20.43 -24.21 11.98
N LEU A 19 21.74 -24.13 12.22
CA LEU A 19 22.48 -22.87 12.31
C LEU A 19 22.94 -22.33 10.93
N TYR A 20 22.88 -23.16 9.88
CA TYR A 20 23.27 -22.74 8.53
C TYR A 20 22.13 -22.01 7.79
N GLU A 21 20.86 -22.33 8.08
CA GLU A 21 19.73 -21.55 7.56
C GLU A 21 19.59 -20.16 8.21
N SER A 22 20.27 -19.92 9.34
CA SER A 22 20.32 -18.60 9.99
C SER A 22 21.45 -17.70 9.48
N ASN A 23 22.43 -18.24 8.73
CA ASN A 23 23.60 -17.49 8.24
C ASN A 23 23.37 -16.73 6.92
N VAL A 24 22.20 -16.86 6.29
CA VAL A 24 21.89 -16.07 5.07
C VAL A 24 21.56 -14.63 5.44
N TRP A 25 21.22 -14.35 6.70
CA TRP A 25 20.85 -13.01 7.15
C TRP A 25 21.97 -12.26 7.89
N SER A 26 22.99 -12.98 8.37
CA SER A 26 24.07 -12.38 9.14
C SER A 26 24.90 -11.38 8.34
N PHE A 27 25.10 -11.60 7.04
CA PHE A 27 25.83 -10.63 6.20
C PHE A 27 25.11 -9.27 6.08
N LEU A 28 23.77 -9.24 6.17
CA LEU A 28 23.00 -7.99 6.17
C LEU A 28 23.12 -7.25 7.50
N LEU A 29 23.54 -7.93 8.57
CA LEU A 29 23.72 -7.40 9.91
C LEU A 29 25.20 -7.25 10.29
N ASP A 30 26.13 -7.62 9.40
CA ASP A 30 27.57 -7.49 9.59
C ASP A 30 27.96 -6.01 9.44
N GLY A 31 27.76 -5.25 10.51
CA GLY A 31 28.05 -3.82 10.56
C GLY A 31 27.48 -3.16 11.82
N PRO A 32 27.74 -1.86 12.01
CA PRO A 32 27.09 -1.12 13.09
C PRO A 32 25.58 -1.11 12.83
N THR A 33 24.81 -1.61 13.80
CA THR A 33 23.34 -1.64 13.76
C THR A 33 22.78 -0.82 14.91
N ALA A 34 21.62 -0.21 14.67
CA ALA A 34 20.88 0.54 15.68
C ALA A 34 19.40 0.15 15.61
N PRO A 35 18.63 0.22 16.70
CA PRO A 35 17.21 -0.11 16.63
C PRO A 35 16.46 0.89 15.75
N CYS A 36 15.47 0.40 15.00
CA CYS A 36 14.56 1.25 14.26
C CYS A 36 13.80 2.22 15.21
N PRO A 37 13.60 3.49 14.84
CA PRO A 37 12.80 4.44 15.62
C PRO A 37 11.35 3.98 15.80
N ARG A 38 10.81 3.33 14.76
CA ARG A 38 9.45 2.77 14.72
C ARG A 38 9.56 1.34 14.22
N PRO A 39 9.82 0.35 15.10
CA PRO A 39 9.95 -1.04 14.68
C PRO A 39 8.64 -1.56 14.09
N ALA A 40 8.75 -2.43 13.09
CA ALA A 40 7.61 -3.16 12.56
C ALA A 40 7.08 -4.15 13.60
N THR A 41 5.77 -4.27 13.70
CA THR A 41 5.08 -5.18 14.62
C THR A 41 4.56 -6.40 13.87
N HIS A 42 4.20 -7.48 14.58
CA HIS A 42 3.65 -8.72 14.01
C HIS A 42 4.59 -9.45 13.04
N CYS A 43 5.89 -9.16 13.09
CA CYS A 43 6.90 -9.95 12.40
C CYS A 43 6.91 -11.39 12.94
N MET A 44 7.25 -12.35 12.09
CA MET A 44 7.54 -13.71 12.52
C MET A 44 8.76 -13.75 13.45
N LEU A 45 9.80 -12.98 13.13
CA LEU A 45 10.99 -12.75 13.96
C LEU A 45 11.33 -11.25 13.98
N GLU A 46 11.61 -10.69 15.16
CA GLU A 46 11.88 -9.26 15.34
C GLU A 46 13.34 -8.86 15.10
N THR A 47 14.22 -9.81 14.78
CA THR A 47 15.68 -9.61 14.64
C THR A 47 16.07 -8.52 13.64
N PHE A 48 15.19 -8.22 12.67
CA PHE A 48 15.43 -7.27 11.58
C PHE A 48 14.87 -5.87 11.82
N ASN A 49 14.31 -5.59 13.01
CA ASN A 49 13.89 -4.26 13.43
C ASN A 49 15.08 -3.34 13.76
N VAL A 50 16.03 -3.28 12.84
CA VAL A 50 17.29 -2.55 12.95
C VAL A 50 17.54 -1.69 11.72
N VAL A 51 18.33 -0.65 11.94
CA VAL A 51 18.91 0.22 10.93
C VAL A 51 20.26 -0.35 10.53
N VAL A 52 20.43 -0.56 9.24
CA VAL A 52 21.67 -1.00 8.59
C VAL A 52 22.14 0.11 7.65
N GLN A 53 23.44 0.38 7.63
CA GLN A 53 24.04 1.52 6.92
C GLN A 53 23.51 1.68 5.47
N ASP A 54 23.53 0.60 4.69
CA ASP A 54 23.19 0.62 3.26
C ASP A 54 21.70 0.37 2.98
N LEU A 55 20.92 0.06 4.01
CA LEU A 55 19.54 -0.41 3.88
C LEU A 55 18.54 0.34 4.76
N GLY A 56 18.95 1.34 5.54
CA GLY A 56 18.02 2.03 6.45
C GLY A 56 17.34 1.06 7.42
N CYS A 57 16.09 1.33 7.78
CA CYS A 57 15.32 0.45 8.69
C CYS A 57 14.66 -0.71 7.93
N LEU A 58 14.96 -1.96 8.29
CA LEU A 58 14.55 -3.15 7.51
C LEU A 58 13.16 -3.72 7.84
N GLY A 59 12.76 -3.78 9.11
CA GLY A 59 11.44 -4.30 9.50
C GLY A 59 11.32 -5.83 9.36
N CYS A 60 10.13 -6.35 9.04
CA CYS A 60 9.85 -7.79 9.06
C CYS A 60 10.42 -8.56 7.85
N GLN A 61 11.68 -8.96 7.86
CA GLN A 61 12.32 -9.64 6.71
C GLN A 61 11.96 -11.14 6.57
N THR A 62 11.54 -11.79 7.66
CA THR A 62 11.25 -13.24 7.68
C THR A 62 9.76 -13.54 7.60
N GLY A 63 8.95 -12.60 7.11
CA GLY A 63 7.50 -12.72 7.04
C GLY A 63 6.78 -12.35 8.33
N CYS A 64 5.48 -12.62 8.35
CA CYS A 64 4.54 -12.14 9.34
C CYS A 64 3.90 -13.28 10.15
N GLN A 65 3.36 -12.93 11.31
CA GLN A 65 2.52 -13.82 12.11
C GLN A 65 1.23 -14.19 11.35
N PRO A 66 0.58 -15.33 11.67
CA PRO A 66 -0.69 -15.72 11.04
C PRO A 66 -1.74 -14.60 11.14
N GLY A 67 -2.46 -14.36 10.03
CA GLY A 67 -3.45 -13.29 9.93
C GLY A 67 -2.90 -11.93 9.48
N TYR A 68 -1.59 -11.86 9.18
CA TYR A 68 -0.93 -10.68 8.64
C TYR A 68 -0.19 -11.03 7.35
N ILE A 69 -0.06 -10.05 6.46
CA ILE A 69 0.69 -10.14 5.21
C ILE A 69 1.86 -9.15 5.20
N MET A 70 2.98 -9.58 4.64
CA MET A 70 4.19 -8.78 4.57
C MET A 70 4.09 -7.77 3.43
N THR A 71 4.14 -6.48 3.74
CA THR A 71 3.88 -5.38 2.79
C THR A 71 5.06 -4.42 2.75
N ALA A 72 5.49 -4.06 1.54
CA ALA A 72 6.52 -3.06 1.32
C ALA A 72 5.99 -1.67 1.71
N ASN A 73 6.65 -0.98 2.64
CA ASN A 73 6.24 0.34 3.06
C ASN A 73 6.55 1.37 1.97
N ALA A 74 5.52 1.96 1.38
CA ALA A 74 5.65 3.04 0.41
C ALA A 74 6.55 4.19 0.90
N ARG A 75 6.42 4.59 2.17
CA ARG A 75 7.18 5.71 2.75
C ARG A 75 8.66 5.43 2.91
N TYR A 76 9.06 4.16 2.94
CA TYR A 76 10.46 3.80 2.93
C TYR A 76 11.13 4.20 1.60
N TYR A 77 10.39 4.13 0.48
CA TYR A 77 10.88 4.45 -0.86
C TYR A 77 10.58 5.89 -1.31
N VAL A 78 9.63 6.58 -0.65
CA VAL A 78 9.36 8.00 -0.90
C VAL A 78 10.46 8.83 -0.24
N THR A 79 11.44 9.22 -1.04
CA THR A 79 12.51 10.13 -0.62
C THR A 79 12.10 11.57 -0.95
N THR A 80 12.15 12.46 0.06
CA THR A 80 11.90 13.90 -0.11
C THR A 80 13.19 14.66 0.18
N GLY A 81 13.57 15.60 -0.69
CA GLY A 81 14.79 16.40 -0.54
C GLY A 81 15.97 15.92 -1.38
N SER A 82 17.19 16.30 -0.99
CA SER A 82 18.43 15.93 -1.68
C SER A 82 18.77 14.47 -1.42
N LEU A 83 18.91 13.67 -2.49
CA LEU A 83 19.33 12.26 -2.42
C LEU A 83 20.85 12.09 -2.36
N VAL A 84 21.61 13.19 -2.39
CA VAL A 84 23.07 13.16 -2.44
C VAL A 84 23.63 13.31 -1.02
N GLY A 85 24.56 12.42 -0.66
CA GLY A 85 25.28 12.46 0.61
C GLY A 85 24.71 11.51 1.66
N HIS A 86 25.12 11.72 2.92
CA HIS A 86 24.74 10.87 4.04
C HIS A 86 24.30 11.72 5.24
N TYR A 87 23.51 11.14 6.13
CA TYR A 87 23.16 11.68 7.44
C TYR A 87 23.55 10.69 8.54
N ASP A 88 23.85 11.19 9.74
CA ASP A 88 24.12 10.34 10.90
C ASP A 88 22.80 9.92 11.58
N TYR A 89 22.64 8.62 11.79
CA TYR A 89 21.63 8.07 12.69
C TYR A 89 22.29 7.21 13.75
N LYS A 90 22.36 7.73 14.98
CA LYS A 90 22.93 7.02 16.15
C LYS A 90 24.35 6.49 15.89
N GLY A 91 25.18 7.25 15.18
CA GLY A 91 26.56 6.84 14.85
C GLY A 91 26.69 5.94 13.62
N ILE A 92 25.62 5.77 12.83
CA ILE A 92 25.62 5.07 11.55
C ILE A 92 25.40 6.11 10.44
N LEU A 93 26.28 6.12 9.43
CA LEU A 93 26.17 7.02 8.28
C LEU A 93 25.20 6.46 7.24
N ILE A 94 23.98 6.96 7.22
CA ILE A 94 22.92 6.50 6.32
C ILE A 94 22.92 7.34 5.04
N ASP A 95 22.87 6.68 3.89
CA ASP A 95 22.70 7.36 2.61
C ASP A 95 21.36 8.13 2.57
N ASN A 96 21.35 9.37 2.08
CA ASN A 96 20.15 10.21 2.02
C ASN A 96 19.01 9.61 1.17
N SER A 97 19.29 8.62 0.33
CA SER A 97 18.30 7.82 -0.40
C SER A 97 17.56 6.79 0.47
N LYS A 98 17.96 6.60 1.73
CA LYS A 98 17.38 5.60 2.64
C LYS A 98 16.60 6.26 3.77
N ASN A 99 15.45 5.66 4.08
CA ASN A 99 14.61 6.09 5.18
C ASN A 99 14.87 5.23 6.43
N VAL A 100 15.20 5.85 7.55
CA VAL A 100 15.26 5.18 8.87
C VAL A 100 14.02 5.41 9.72
N SER A 101 13.19 6.40 9.40
CA SER A 101 12.03 6.77 10.21
C SER A 101 10.93 5.72 10.20
N GLU A 102 10.84 4.93 9.13
CA GLU A 102 9.91 3.83 9.00
C GLU A 102 10.59 2.58 8.39
N PRO A 103 10.15 1.37 8.77
CA PRO A 103 10.68 0.13 8.21
C PRO A 103 10.32 -0.07 6.74
N GLN A 104 11.20 -0.76 6.01
CA GLN A 104 10.98 -1.19 4.64
C GLN A 104 9.83 -2.19 4.53
N TRP A 105 9.76 -3.17 5.42
CA TRP A 105 8.70 -4.19 5.42
C TRP A 105 7.87 -4.12 6.70
N LEU A 106 6.56 -4.04 6.51
CA LEU A 106 5.54 -4.02 7.55
C LEU A 106 4.72 -5.30 7.47
N CYS A 107 4.08 -5.65 8.58
CA CYS A 107 3.05 -6.69 8.60
C CYS A 107 1.70 -6.02 8.79
N GLU A 108 0.89 -6.04 7.75
CA GLU A 108 -0.46 -5.47 7.76
C GLU A 108 -1.51 -6.57 7.98
N PRO A 109 -2.61 -6.30 8.70
CA PRO A 109 -3.68 -7.28 8.89
C PRO A 109 -4.26 -7.75 7.55
N GLY A 110 -4.43 -9.06 7.37
CA GLY A 110 -5.02 -9.66 6.19
C GLY A 110 -4.16 -10.75 5.55
N THR A 111 -4.68 -11.34 4.47
CA THR A 111 -4.01 -12.40 3.69
C THR A 111 -3.93 -12.08 2.20
N THR A 112 -4.36 -10.88 1.82
CA THR A 112 -4.39 -10.38 0.45
C THR A 112 -3.67 -9.05 0.39
N CYS A 113 -2.94 -8.80 -0.70
CA CYS A 113 -2.19 -7.56 -0.81
C CYS A 113 -3.10 -6.34 -0.77
N PRO A 114 -2.72 -5.30 -0.01
CA PRO A 114 -3.44 -4.04 -0.02
C PRO A 114 -3.33 -3.37 -1.40
N TRP A 115 -4.24 -2.47 -1.70
CA TRP A 115 -4.20 -1.72 -2.96
C TRP A 115 -2.92 -0.91 -3.11
N GLY A 116 -2.50 -0.71 -4.36
CA GLY A 116 -1.19 -0.14 -4.65
C GLY A 116 -0.02 -1.09 -4.41
N HIS A 117 -0.31 -2.38 -4.16
CA HIS A 117 0.68 -3.44 -4.06
C HIS A 117 0.31 -4.63 -4.94
N PHE A 118 1.31 -5.42 -5.31
CA PHE A 118 1.13 -6.68 -6.02
C PHE A 118 1.77 -7.83 -5.25
N LEU A 119 1.18 -9.02 -5.39
CA LEU A 119 1.73 -10.22 -4.81
C LEU A 119 3.05 -10.56 -5.49
N ASP A 120 4.09 -10.65 -4.67
CA ASP A 120 5.46 -10.98 -5.03
C ASP A 120 6.00 -12.03 -4.06
N LYS A 121 7.14 -12.64 -4.40
CA LYS A 121 7.78 -13.65 -3.57
C LYS A 121 9.21 -13.25 -3.22
N MET A 122 9.46 -13.10 -1.93
CA MET A 122 10.81 -12.99 -1.38
C MET A 122 11.24 -14.37 -0.89
N GLY A 123 11.85 -15.15 -1.80
CA GLY A 123 12.17 -16.55 -1.53
C GLY A 123 10.91 -17.39 -1.38
N SER A 124 10.71 -17.97 -0.19
CA SER A 124 9.51 -18.75 0.15
C SER A 124 8.38 -17.92 0.78
N ILE A 125 8.60 -16.64 1.04
CA ILE A 125 7.65 -15.76 1.73
C ILE A 125 6.79 -15.02 0.71
N GLU A 126 5.48 -15.09 0.87
CA GLU A 126 4.54 -14.25 0.15
C GLU A 126 4.62 -12.82 0.67
N SER A 127 4.76 -11.86 -0.25
CA SER A 127 5.01 -10.45 0.05
C SER A 127 4.20 -9.57 -0.88
N CYS A 128 3.91 -8.36 -0.44
CA CYS A 128 3.19 -7.36 -1.20
C CYS A 128 4.12 -6.22 -1.55
N SER A 129 4.66 -6.26 -2.76
CA SER A 129 5.57 -5.24 -3.29
C SER A 129 4.79 -4.00 -3.69
N TYR A 130 5.30 -2.81 -3.35
CA TYR A 130 4.64 -1.53 -3.62
C TYR A 130 4.80 -1.12 -5.09
N CYS A 131 3.71 -0.70 -5.72
CA CYS A 131 3.71 -0.26 -7.12
C CYS A 131 3.11 1.14 -7.32
N GLY A 132 2.68 1.81 -6.25
CA GLY A 132 2.20 3.18 -6.29
C GLY A 132 0.81 3.36 -5.67
N GLN A 133 0.64 4.43 -4.91
CA GLN A 133 -0.63 4.76 -4.28
C GLN A 133 -1.70 4.96 -5.35
N GLY A 134 -2.89 4.41 -5.10
CA GLY A 134 -4.01 4.52 -6.05
C GLY A 134 -3.88 3.61 -7.26
N CYS A 135 -2.86 2.76 -7.33
CA CYS A 135 -2.77 1.75 -8.36
C CYS A 135 -3.73 0.59 -8.10
N GLN A 136 -4.57 0.29 -9.09
CA GLN A 136 -5.51 -0.81 -9.06
C GLN A 136 -4.83 -2.13 -9.42
N THR A 137 -4.02 -2.14 -10.48
CA THR A 137 -3.36 -3.35 -10.95
C THR A 137 -1.93 -3.02 -11.36
N CYS A 138 -1.00 -3.83 -10.90
CA CYS A 138 0.41 -3.70 -11.22
C CYS A 138 1.08 -5.08 -11.13
N GLN A 139 2.18 -5.25 -11.86
CA GLN A 139 2.96 -6.49 -11.89
C GLN A 139 4.46 -6.26 -11.64
N SER A 140 4.85 -5.00 -11.42
CA SER A 140 6.22 -4.63 -11.09
C SER A 140 6.27 -3.27 -10.41
N PHE A 141 7.38 -2.99 -9.74
CA PHE A 141 7.65 -1.69 -9.12
C PHE A 141 7.47 -0.55 -10.12
N SER A 142 6.78 0.51 -9.67
CA SER A 142 6.55 1.74 -10.46
C SER A 142 5.89 1.53 -11.83
N LYS A 143 5.16 0.41 -12.01
CA LYS A 143 4.34 0.16 -13.20
C LYS A 143 2.92 -0.14 -12.81
N CYS A 144 2.11 0.90 -12.87
CA CYS A 144 0.67 0.81 -12.73
C CYS A 144 -0.04 0.65 -14.09
N ASP A 145 -0.94 -0.32 -14.19
CA ASP A 145 -1.74 -0.58 -15.40
C ASP A 145 -3.09 0.16 -15.38
N GLY A 146 -3.57 0.54 -14.20
CA GLY A 146 -4.85 1.23 -14.02
C GLY A 146 -4.96 1.88 -12.65
N CYS A 147 -5.63 3.02 -12.57
CA CYS A 147 -5.79 3.77 -11.34
C CYS A 147 -7.20 3.65 -10.78
N ILE A 148 -7.30 3.66 -9.44
CA ILE A 148 -8.57 3.77 -8.75
C ILE A 148 -9.21 5.14 -8.99
N LEU A 149 -10.50 5.30 -8.66
CA LEU A 149 -11.22 6.55 -8.95
C LEU A 149 -10.58 7.76 -8.24
N GLY A 150 -10.58 8.90 -8.93
CA GLY A 150 -9.96 10.15 -8.45
C GLY A 150 -8.47 10.28 -8.81
N PHE A 151 -7.81 9.18 -9.19
CA PHE A 151 -6.43 9.19 -9.66
C PHE A 151 -6.35 9.16 -11.19
N ARG A 152 -5.28 9.72 -11.74
CA ARG A 152 -4.99 9.73 -13.17
C ARG A 152 -3.72 8.95 -13.45
N LEU A 153 -3.80 7.99 -14.37
CA LEU A 153 -2.63 7.27 -14.84
C LEU A 153 -1.69 8.23 -15.57
N THR A 154 -0.46 8.30 -15.08
CA THR A 154 0.62 9.09 -15.65
C THR A 154 1.73 8.13 -16.05
N LYS A 155 2.19 8.25 -17.30
CA LYS A 155 3.23 7.40 -17.88
C LYS A 155 4.43 8.29 -18.22
N THR A 156 5.63 7.85 -17.83
CA THR A 156 6.88 8.56 -18.06
C THR A 156 7.87 7.60 -18.72
N THR A 157 8.49 8.04 -19.81
CA THR A 157 9.58 7.29 -20.45
C THR A 157 10.90 7.67 -19.80
N LEU A 158 11.60 6.70 -19.24
CA LEU A 158 12.92 6.85 -18.67
C LEU A 158 14.00 6.98 -19.75
N ALA A 159 15.16 7.52 -19.38
CA ALA A 159 16.29 7.71 -20.29
C ALA A 159 16.84 6.40 -20.90
N ASN A 160 16.59 5.26 -20.25
CA ASN A 160 16.97 3.94 -20.75
C ASN A 160 15.90 3.30 -21.68
N GLY A 161 14.84 4.04 -22.02
CA GLY A 161 13.75 3.56 -22.88
C GLY A 161 12.66 2.75 -22.15
N ASN A 162 12.82 2.48 -20.85
CA ASN A 162 11.77 1.84 -20.06
C ASN A 162 10.63 2.83 -19.75
N GLU A 163 9.40 2.33 -19.62
CA GLU A 163 8.25 3.12 -19.19
C GLU A 163 7.98 2.87 -17.70
N GLU A 164 7.83 3.95 -16.95
CA GLU A 164 7.27 3.95 -15.60
C GLU A 164 5.85 4.52 -15.64
N SER A 165 4.97 3.98 -14.81
CA SER A 165 3.60 4.45 -14.73
C SER A 165 3.11 4.50 -13.28
N HIS A 166 2.49 5.62 -12.92
CA HIS A 166 1.98 5.85 -11.57
C HIS A 166 0.62 6.53 -11.61
N CYS A 167 -0.08 6.46 -10.49
CA CYS A 167 -1.37 7.11 -10.31
C CYS A 167 -1.17 8.46 -9.63
N ALA A 168 -1.35 9.53 -10.41
CA ALA A 168 -1.27 10.89 -9.92
C ALA A 168 -2.60 11.32 -9.31
N THR A 169 -2.53 12.05 -8.21
CA THR A 169 -3.67 12.66 -7.51
C THR A 169 -3.46 14.17 -7.41
N SER A 170 -4.53 14.90 -7.10
CA SER A 170 -4.42 16.32 -6.72
C SER A 170 -3.69 16.54 -5.38
N GLY A 171 -3.57 15.48 -4.56
CA GLY A 171 -3.07 15.57 -3.18
C GLY A 171 -4.00 16.33 -2.22
N ILE A 172 -5.18 16.75 -2.69
CA ILE A 172 -6.14 17.50 -1.88
C ILE A 172 -7.24 16.54 -1.41
N PRO A 173 -7.36 16.29 -0.10
CA PRO A 173 -8.32 15.31 0.40
C PRO A 173 -9.75 15.80 0.20
N CYS A 174 -10.65 14.84 0.00
CA CYS A 174 -12.08 15.10 -0.01
C CYS A 174 -12.56 15.74 1.31
N PRO A 175 -13.52 16.68 1.27
CA PRO A 175 -14.06 17.29 2.49
C PRO A 175 -14.65 16.23 3.45
N ASN A 176 -15.40 15.29 2.88
CA ASN A 176 -16.04 14.19 3.59
C ASN A 176 -15.64 12.87 2.91
N PRO A 177 -14.47 12.30 3.23
CA PRO A 177 -14.10 10.98 2.71
C PRO A 177 -15.06 9.91 3.26
N PRO A 178 -15.44 8.89 2.46
CA PRO A 178 -16.23 7.77 2.96
C PRO A 178 -15.49 6.99 4.05
N ASP A 179 -16.22 6.56 5.08
CA ASP A 179 -15.72 5.60 6.05
C ASP A 179 -15.48 4.22 5.41
N HIS A 180 -14.63 3.40 6.04
CA HIS A 180 -14.31 2.02 5.61
C HIS A 180 -13.73 1.91 4.20
N CYS A 181 -13.07 2.96 3.72
CA CYS A 181 -12.36 2.95 2.46
C CYS A 181 -10.95 2.39 2.62
N GLN A 182 -10.55 1.47 1.76
CA GLN A 182 -9.18 0.89 1.78
C GLN A 182 -8.12 1.83 1.22
N HIS A 183 -8.50 3.04 0.78
CA HIS A 183 -7.60 4.01 0.19
C HIS A 183 -7.99 5.43 0.55
N ASP A 184 -7.01 6.33 0.54
CA ASP A 184 -7.28 7.76 0.63
C ASP A 184 -8.15 8.22 -0.55
N VAL A 185 -9.02 9.19 -0.28
CA VAL A 185 -9.91 9.77 -1.29
C VAL A 185 -9.57 11.23 -1.50
N TYR A 186 -9.23 11.57 -2.74
CA TYR A 186 -8.81 12.90 -3.14
C TYR A 186 -9.83 13.57 -4.05
N ALA A 187 -9.92 14.89 -3.92
CA ALA A 187 -10.70 15.75 -4.78
C ALA A 187 -10.06 15.84 -6.17
N ASN A 188 -10.88 15.94 -7.21
CA ASN A 188 -10.40 16.12 -8.59
C ASN A 188 -11.20 17.22 -9.29
N ALA A 189 -10.52 18.06 -10.07
CA ALA A 189 -11.14 19.19 -10.77
C ALA A 189 -12.28 18.78 -11.74
N VAL A 190 -12.22 17.57 -12.29
CA VAL A 190 -13.13 17.07 -13.34
C VAL A 190 -14.27 16.21 -12.78
N VAL A 191 -14.03 15.49 -11.67
CA VAL A 191 -15.00 14.53 -11.13
C VAL A 191 -15.44 14.84 -9.69
N GLY A 192 -14.83 15.85 -9.05
CA GLY A 192 -15.11 16.21 -7.66
C GLY A 192 -14.58 15.16 -6.71
N CYS A 193 -15.38 14.84 -5.70
CA CYS A 193 -15.11 13.73 -4.80
C CYS A 193 -15.80 12.47 -5.31
N GLN A 194 -15.01 11.60 -5.94
CA GLN A 194 -15.59 10.39 -6.51
C GLN A 194 -15.87 9.32 -5.44
N GLY A 195 -15.21 9.40 -4.28
CA GLY A 195 -15.48 8.51 -3.15
C GLY A 195 -14.69 7.21 -3.22
N CYS A 196 -15.28 6.14 -2.67
CA CYS A 196 -14.60 4.88 -2.46
C CYS A 196 -15.18 3.76 -3.31
N ILE A 197 -14.32 3.06 -4.07
CA ILE A 197 -14.72 1.86 -4.84
C ILE A 197 -14.13 0.57 -4.29
N PHE A 198 -13.25 0.65 -3.30
CA PHE A 198 -12.68 -0.51 -2.63
C PHE A 198 -12.82 -0.35 -1.12
N CYS A 199 -13.71 -1.15 -0.56
CA CYS A 199 -14.10 -1.07 0.84
C CYS A 199 -13.40 -2.14 1.66
N GLU A 200 -13.26 -1.89 2.96
CA GLU A 200 -12.75 -2.87 3.92
C GLU A 200 -13.56 -4.18 3.88
N ASP A 201 -12.96 -5.27 4.35
CA ASP A 201 -13.62 -6.57 4.38
C ASP A 201 -14.94 -6.51 5.16
N GLY A 202 -16.01 -7.00 4.51
CA GLY A 202 -17.37 -6.93 5.06
C GLY A 202 -18.15 -5.67 4.67
N TYR A 203 -17.59 -4.80 3.84
CA TYR A 203 -18.25 -3.65 3.24
C TYR A 203 -18.27 -3.75 1.71
N LEU A 204 -19.25 -3.07 1.09
CA LEU A 204 -19.43 -3.02 -0.36
C LEU A 204 -19.44 -1.58 -0.87
N PRO A 205 -18.78 -1.29 -2.00
CA PRO A 205 -18.86 0.01 -2.64
C PRO A 205 -20.24 0.22 -3.23
N THR A 206 -20.87 1.32 -2.85
CA THR A 206 -22.28 1.64 -3.14
C THR A 206 -22.38 3.09 -3.60
N VAL A 207 -23.23 3.38 -4.58
CA VAL A 207 -23.51 4.78 -4.93
C VAL A 207 -24.17 5.48 -3.75
N ASN A 208 -23.64 6.64 -3.39
CA ASN A 208 -24.23 7.51 -2.38
C ASN A 208 -25.54 8.10 -2.93
N ARG A 209 -26.69 7.69 -2.39
CA ARG A 209 -28.00 8.26 -2.75
C ARG A 209 -28.11 9.77 -2.47
N TYR A 210 -27.28 10.30 -1.58
CA TYR A 210 -27.22 11.72 -1.29
C TYR A 210 -26.33 12.48 -2.26
N TYR A 211 -25.52 11.80 -3.08
CA TYR A 211 -24.74 12.44 -4.13
C TYR A 211 -25.67 13.09 -5.14
N ARG A 212 -25.71 14.42 -5.11
CA ARG A 212 -26.43 15.23 -6.08
C ARG A 212 -25.41 15.82 -7.05
N ARG A 213 -25.57 15.58 -8.35
CA ARG A 213 -24.92 16.46 -9.32
C ARG A 213 -25.47 17.86 -9.09
N SER A 214 -24.60 18.87 -9.02
CA SER A 214 -25.08 20.24 -8.85
C SER A 214 -26.07 20.58 -9.98
N PRO A 215 -27.08 21.45 -9.73
CA PRO A 215 -28.01 21.86 -10.77
C PRO A 215 -27.24 22.30 -12.02
N GLN A 216 -27.70 21.89 -13.20
CA GLN A 216 -27.06 22.16 -14.49
C GLN A 216 -26.77 23.66 -14.74
N ASN A 217 -27.42 24.55 -13.97
CA ASN A 217 -27.29 26.01 -14.06
C ASN A 217 -26.16 26.61 -13.20
N LYS A 218 -25.39 25.83 -12.43
CA LYS A 218 -24.13 26.33 -11.85
C LYS A 218 -23.03 26.26 -12.91
N THR A 219 -22.85 27.35 -13.64
CA THR A 219 -21.83 27.45 -14.70
C THR A 219 -20.52 28.07 -14.23
N SER A 220 -20.48 28.74 -13.08
CA SER A 220 -19.25 29.32 -12.54
C SER A 220 -18.43 28.30 -11.76
N ASP A 221 -17.17 28.17 -12.15
CA ASP A 221 -16.17 27.42 -11.40
C ASP A 221 -15.97 28.01 -9.99
N TYR A 222 -15.58 27.16 -9.04
CA TYR A 222 -15.23 27.57 -7.67
C TYR A 222 -13.89 26.97 -7.26
N VAL A 223 -13.23 27.58 -6.28
CA VAL A 223 -11.93 27.12 -5.79
C VAL A 223 -12.09 26.37 -4.48
N TYR A 224 -11.63 25.12 -4.43
CA TYR A 224 -11.52 24.33 -3.20
C TYR A 224 -10.05 23.98 -2.95
N LYS A 225 -9.48 24.53 -1.86
CA LYS A 225 -8.08 24.29 -1.44
C LYS A 225 -7.05 24.40 -2.58
N GLY A 226 -7.25 25.34 -3.50
CA GLY A 226 -6.37 25.56 -4.65
C GLY A 226 -6.72 24.78 -5.92
N LEU A 227 -7.71 23.88 -5.89
CA LEU A 227 -8.30 23.28 -7.09
C LEU A 227 -9.44 24.13 -7.62
N THR A 228 -9.38 24.49 -8.89
CA THR A 228 -10.55 25.03 -9.61
C THR A 228 -11.45 23.87 -10.01
N ILE A 229 -12.67 23.86 -9.48
CA ILE A 229 -13.67 22.82 -9.69
C ILE A 229 -14.82 23.40 -10.50
N SER A 230 -15.29 22.64 -11.49
CA SER A 230 -16.47 23.03 -12.25
C SER A 230 -17.67 23.23 -11.33
N GLY A 231 -18.42 24.33 -11.51
CA GLY A 231 -19.64 24.61 -10.74
C GLY A 231 -20.71 23.50 -10.79
N THR A 232 -20.64 22.63 -11.80
CA THR A 232 -21.54 21.49 -12.00
C THR A 232 -21.20 20.27 -11.13
N ILE A 233 -20.05 20.28 -10.45
CA ILE A 233 -19.53 19.16 -9.66
C ILE A 233 -19.75 19.44 -8.17
N ASP A 234 -20.43 18.52 -7.49
CA ASP A 234 -20.47 18.50 -6.03
C ASP A 234 -19.21 17.81 -5.48
N ILE A 235 -18.49 18.51 -4.61
CA ILE A 235 -17.31 17.99 -3.92
C ILE A 235 -17.62 17.58 -2.47
N ASN A 236 -18.72 18.07 -1.89
CA ASN A 236 -19.00 17.84 -0.48
C ASN A 236 -19.54 16.43 -0.22
N GLU A 237 -20.22 15.85 -1.20
CA GLU A 237 -20.72 14.48 -1.12
C GLU A 237 -19.89 13.56 -2.04
N PRO A 238 -19.30 12.48 -1.51
CA PRO A 238 -18.63 11.49 -2.36
C PRO A 238 -19.66 10.73 -3.18
N ARG A 239 -19.35 10.45 -4.45
CA ARG A 239 -20.24 9.69 -5.34
C ARG A 239 -20.40 8.23 -4.91
N TYR A 240 -19.32 7.58 -4.46
CA TYR A 240 -19.33 6.21 -3.97
C TYR A 240 -18.93 6.15 -2.49
N VAL A 241 -19.62 5.32 -1.72
CA VAL A 241 -19.40 5.10 -0.27
C VAL A 241 -19.34 3.61 0.03
N CYS A 242 -18.83 3.25 1.20
CA CYS A 242 -18.80 1.87 1.67
C CYS A 242 -19.98 1.60 2.61
N VAL A 243 -20.73 0.54 2.34
CA VAL A 243 -21.88 0.12 3.15
C VAL A 243 -21.64 -1.29 3.66
N GLN A 244 -21.95 -1.53 4.93
CA GLN A 244 -21.77 -2.83 5.56
C GLN A 244 -22.64 -3.90 4.88
N GLY A 245 -22.06 -5.05 4.55
CA GLY A 245 -22.76 -6.18 3.97
C GLY A 245 -21.93 -6.98 2.97
N ARG A 246 -22.47 -8.13 2.56
CA ARG A 246 -21.90 -8.96 1.47
C ARG A 246 -22.78 -8.99 0.23
N THR A 247 -23.96 -8.38 0.30
CA THR A 247 -24.92 -8.23 -0.80
C THR A 247 -25.42 -6.80 -0.83
N CYS A 248 -25.83 -6.32 -2.00
CA CYS A 248 -26.37 -4.97 -2.10
C CYS A 248 -27.55 -4.74 -1.15
N PRO A 249 -27.63 -3.55 -0.53
CA PRO A 249 -28.78 -3.18 0.29
C PRO A 249 -30.07 -3.21 -0.53
N VAL A 250 -31.22 -3.30 0.15
CA VAL A 250 -32.53 -3.26 -0.50
C VAL A 250 -32.70 -1.96 -1.31
N GLY A 251 -33.20 -2.10 -2.55
CA GLY A 251 -33.34 -0.98 -3.49
C GLY A 251 -32.05 -0.63 -4.23
N TYR A 252 -31.07 -1.53 -4.25
CA TYR A 252 -29.87 -1.46 -5.07
C TYR A 252 -29.67 -2.79 -5.81
N HIS A 253 -29.03 -2.72 -6.96
CA HIS A 253 -28.61 -3.88 -7.73
C HIS A 253 -27.09 -3.88 -7.96
N ASN A 254 -26.52 -5.06 -8.12
CA ASN A 254 -25.13 -5.22 -8.47
C ASN A 254 -24.90 -4.75 -9.91
N VAL A 255 -23.92 -3.87 -10.10
CA VAL A 255 -23.40 -3.49 -11.41
C VAL A 255 -21.92 -3.78 -11.45
N SER A 256 -21.52 -4.59 -12.44
CA SER A 256 -20.13 -4.89 -12.71
C SER A 256 -19.60 -4.00 -13.83
N ARG A 257 -18.48 -3.32 -13.58
CA ARG A 257 -17.75 -2.50 -14.57
C ARG A 257 -16.29 -2.93 -14.59
N GLY A 258 -15.93 -3.82 -15.52
CA GLY A 258 -14.62 -4.48 -15.51
C GLY A 258 -14.46 -5.33 -14.24
N ASN A 259 -13.39 -5.09 -13.48
CA ASN A 259 -13.11 -5.78 -12.21
C ASN A 259 -13.80 -5.14 -10.99
N LEU A 260 -14.62 -4.12 -11.20
CA LEU A 260 -15.34 -3.41 -10.13
C LEU A 260 -16.75 -3.93 -10.03
N MET A 261 -17.18 -4.30 -8.81
CA MET A 261 -18.58 -4.57 -8.49
C MET A 261 -19.06 -3.46 -7.56
N THR A 262 -20.11 -2.74 -7.95
CA THR A 262 -20.71 -1.67 -7.13
C THR A 262 -22.20 -1.87 -7.00
N CYS A 263 -22.76 -1.45 -5.86
CA CYS A 263 -24.21 -1.37 -5.66
C CYS A 263 -24.73 -0.04 -6.21
N GLU A 264 -25.51 -0.11 -7.27
CA GLU A 264 -26.15 1.05 -7.91
C GLU A 264 -27.62 1.09 -7.47
N ALA A 265 -28.15 2.29 -7.21
CA ALA A 265 -29.54 2.42 -6.77
C ALA A 265 -30.48 2.00 -7.91
N ASP A 266 -31.51 1.23 -7.57
CA ASP A 266 -32.58 0.94 -8.53
C ASP A 266 -33.16 2.27 -9.00
N LEU A 267 -33.33 2.43 -10.32
CA LEU A 267 -34.01 3.59 -10.85
C LEU A 267 -35.40 3.62 -10.22
N GLN A 268 -35.64 4.58 -9.32
CA GLN A 268 -37.00 4.95 -9.00
C GLN A 268 -37.58 5.53 -10.28
N VAL A 269 -38.38 4.72 -10.98
CA VAL A 269 -39.29 5.20 -12.01
C VAL A 269 -40.27 6.11 -11.27
N GLY A 270 -39.94 7.41 -11.25
CA GLY A 270 -40.85 8.49 -10.91
C GLY A 270 -41.52 8.99 -12.17
#